data_AF-A0A351T4Q5-F1
#
_entry.id   AF-A0A351T4Q5-F1
#
_cell.length_a   1.000
_cell.length_b   1.000
_cell.length_c   1.000
_cell.angle_alpha   90.00
_cell.angle_beta   90.00
_cell.angle_gamma   90.00
#
_symmetry.space_group_name_H-M   'P 1'
#
loop_
_entity.id
_entity.type
_entity.pdbx_description
1 polymer ?
#
loop_
_entity_poly.entity_id
_entity_poly.type
_entity_poly.pdbx_seq_one_letter_code
_entity_poly.pdbx_strand_id
1 'polypeptide(L)'
;MGLRPFSPVHVRAVRDPSSFDLTISWVRRTRIGGDSWAQTEVPLGEASERYEIDIRDGGQTIRTLQCDTPQIVYTAAQQNADFAGGAPVSPLSIAVYQISESYGRGSAREVTLYV
;
A
#
# COMPACT_ATOMS: atom_id res chain seq x y z
N MET A 1 -11.03 -19.40 -10.70
CA MET A 1 -10.55 -18.03 -10.91
C MET A 1 -11.02 -17.16 -9.75
N GLY A 2 -10.12 -16.74 -8.86
CA GLY A 2 -10.47 -15.79 -7.80
C GLY A 2 -9.85 -16.13 -6.45
N LEU A 3 -8.56 -15.91 -6.29
CA LEU A 3 -7.90 -15.85 -4.98
C LEU A 3 -6.96 -14.63 -4.84
N ARG A 4 -6.80 -13.83 -5.91
CA ARG A 4 -5.96 -12.63 -5.87
C ARG A 4 -6.71 -11.47 -5.22
N PRO A 5 -6.18 -10.83 -4.17
CA PRO A 5 -6.76 -9.62 -3.60
C PRO A 5 -6.91 -8.49 -4.64
N PHE A 6 -7.99 -7.71 -4.51
CA PHE A 6 -8.18 -6.50 -5.31
C PHE A 6 -7.12 -5.46 -4.97
N SER A 7 -6.82 -4.59 -5.93
CA SER A 7 -5.93 -3.45 -5.68
C SER A 7 -6.60 -2.45 -4.74
N PRO A 8 -5.86 -1.89 -3.75
CA PRO A 8 -6.35 -0.76 -2.96
C PRO A 8 -6.74 0.44 -3.83
N VAL A 9 -7.54 1.34 -3.28
CA VAL A 9 -8.03 2.53 -4.01
C VAL A 9 -7.80 3.80 -3.19
N HIS A 10 -7.99 4.96 -3.83
CA HIS A 10 -7.85 6.28 -3.20
C HIS A 10 -6.51 6.47 -2.47
N VAL A 11 -5.42 6.04 -3.11
CA VAL A 11 -4.07 6.23 -2.59
C VAL A 11 -3.74 7.72 -2.58
N ARG A 12 -3.27 8.22 -1.44
CA ARG A 12 -2.90 9.61 -1.21
C ARG A 12 -1.69 9.67 -0.28
N ALA A 13 -0.98 10.79 -0.31
CA ALA A 13 0.07 11.08 0.66
C ALA A 13 -0.10 12.49 1.21
N VAL A 14 0.30 12.69 2.47
CA VAL A 14 0.35 13.99 3.14
C VAL A 14 1.72 14.14 3.76
N ARG A 15 2.34 15.31 3.57
CA ARG A 15 3.64 15.64 4.15
C ARG A 15 3.45 16.36 5.48
N ASP A 16 4.16 15.90 6.50
CA ASP A 16 4.28 16.65 7.74
C ASP A 16 5.24 17.84 7.52
N PRO A 17 4.82 19.09 7.80
CA PRO A 17 5.65 20.27 7.54
C PRO A 17 6.83 20.43 8.50
N SER A 18 6.85 19.69 9.62
CA SER A 18 7.90 19.76 10.65
C SER A 18 8.95 18.67 10.50
N SER A 19 8.52 17.43 10.22
CA SER A 19 9.44 16.29 10.06
C SER A 19 9.78 15.96 8.62
N PHE A 20 9.01 16.46 7.65
CA PHE A 20 9.05 16.07 6.23
C PHE A 20 8.70 14.60 5.94
N ASP A 21 8.18 13.88 6.94
CA ASP A 21 7.67 12.53 6.75
C ASP A 21 6.45 12.53 5.83
N LEU A 22 6.31 11.47 5.04
CA LEU A 22 5.14 11.26 4.18
C LEU A 22 4.25 10.19 4.79
N THR A 23 3.04 10.56 5.22
CA THR A 23 1.98 9.60 5.56
C THR A 23 1.25 9.22 4.28
N ILE A 24 1.48 8.00 3.81
CA ILE A 24 0.82 7.41 2.64
C ILE A 24 -0.38 6.60 3.14
N SER A 25 -1.57 6.80 2.57
CA SER A 25 -2.78 6.08 2.96
C SER A 25 -3.63 5.67 1.77
N TRP A 26 -4.47 4.65 1.96
CA TRP A 26 -5.38 4.11 0.94
C TRP A 26 -6.65 3.56 1.57
N VAL A 27 -7.61 3.17 0.73
CA VAL A 27 -8.83 2.47 1.12
C VAL A 27 -8.68 0.99 0.74
N ARG A 28 -8.83 0.11 1.73
CA ARG A 28 -8.87 -1.35 1.57
C ARG A 28 -10.05 -1.77 0.69
N ARG A 29 -9.88 -2.82 -0.12
CA ARG A 29 -10.99 -3.47 -0.83
C ARG A 29 -11.13 -4.93 -0.37
N THR A 30 -12.23 -5.26 0.30
CA THR A 30 -12.57 -6.64 0.66
C THR A 30 -13.36 -7.31 -0.47
N ARG A 31 -13.32 -8.65 -0.51
CA ARG A 31 -14.09 -9.44 -1.48
C ARG A 31 -15.33 -10.12 -0.87
N ILE A 32 -15.53 -10.02 0.44
CA ILE A 32 -16.61 -10.69 1.16
C ILE A 32 -17.77 -9.69 1.38
N GLY A 33 -18.98 -10.01 0.89
CA GLY A 33 -20.23 -9.38 1.34
C GLY A 33 -21.18 -8.77 0.30
N GLY A 34 -21.11 -9.11 -0.99
CA GLY A 34 -22.05 -8.61 -1.99
C GLY A 34 -23.40 -9.35 -2.04
N ASP A 35 -23.40 -10.69 -1.99
CA ASP A 35 -24.61 -11.50 -2.23
C ASP A 35 -24.54 -12.85 -1.49
N SER A 36 -24.79 -12.91 -0.18
CA SER A 36 -25.10 -14.21 0.43
C SER A 36 -25.98 -14.08 1.67
N TRP A 37 -27.28 -14.29 1.49
CA TRP A 37 -28.27 -14.45 2.56
C TRP A 37 -28.36 -15.88 3.12
N ALA A 38 -27.40 -16.75 2.80
CA ALA A 38 -27.29 -18.07 3.40
C ALA A 38 -25.89 -18.65 3.15
N GLN A 39 -25.08 -18.82 4.19
CA GLN A 39 -24.39 -20.08 4.42
C GLN A 39 -23.56 -20.06 5.71
N THR A 40 -23.81 -21.11 6.48
CA THR A 40 -23.12 -21.60 7.67
C THR A 40 -21.62 -21.85 7.38
N GLU A 41 -20.77 -21.35 8.28
CA GLU A 41 -19.33 -21.60 8.42
C GLU A 41 -18.43 -21.45 7.17
N VAL A 42 -17.94 -20.22 6.96
CA VAL A 42 -16.75 -19.96 6.13
C VAL A 42 -15.51 -20.10 7.03
N PRO A 43 -14.57 -21.02 6.76
CA PRO A 43 -13.32 -21.09 7.53
C PRO A 43 -12.55 -19.78 7.38
N LEU A 44 -12.22 -19.19 8.52
CA LEU A 44 -11.17 -18.19 8.85
C LEU A 44 -10.18 -17.78 7.72
N GLY A 45 -10.65 -17.32 6.56
CA GLY A 45 -9.87 -17.32 5.31
C GLY A 45 -9.28 -15.98 4.87
N GLU A 46 -9.51 -14.89 5.61
CA GLU A 46 -8.85 -13.58 5.44
C GLU A 46 -8.77 -12.90 6.82
N ALA A 47 -7.70 -13.15 7.62
CA ALA A 47 -7.63 -12.65 9.00
C ALA A 47 -6.41 -11.77 9.35
N SER A 48 -5.50 -11.47 8.41
CA SER A 48 -4.47 -10.44 8.64
C SER A 48 -4.54 -9.36 7.57
N GLU A 49 -4.79 -8.12 8.00
CA GLU A 49 -4.68 -6.95 7.14
C GLU A 49 -3.20 -6.64 6.98
N ARG A 50 -2.64 -6.93 5.81
CA ARG A 50 -1.22 -6.71 5.50
C ARG A 50 -1.05 -6.03 4.15
N TYR A 51 -0.12 -5.10 4.08
CA TYR A 51 0.18 -4.36 2.87
C TYR A 51 1.68 -4.27 2.63
N GLU A 52 2.03 -4.21 1.35
CA GLU A 52 3.36 -3.82 0.90
C GLU A 52 3.26 -2.60 -0.01
N ILE A 53 4.21 -1.68 0.14
CA ILE A 53 4.29 -0.46 -0.63
C ILE A 53 5.67 -0.43 -1.27
N ASP A 54 5.72 -0.55 -2.58
CA ASP A 54 6.95 -0.34 -3.33
C ASP A 54 7.09 1.15 -3.62
N ILE A 55 8.17 1.75 -3.13
CA ILE A 55 8.67 3.06 -3.57
C ILE A 55 9.49 2.84 -4.83
N ARG A 56 9.22 3.64 -5.88
CA ARG A 56 9.80 3.44 -7.20
C ARG A 56 10.51 4.68 -7.75
N ASP A 57 11.63 4.44 -8.39
CA ASP A 57 12.36 5.43 -9.20
C ASP A 57 12.74 4.83 -10.55
N GLY A 58 12.57 5.58 -11.63
CA GLY A 58 12.79 5.08 -13.00
C GLY A 58 11.98 3.82 -13.37
N GLY A 59 10.87 3.56 -12.66
CA GLY A 59 10.05 2.35 -12.83
C GLY A 59 10.56 1.11 -12.07
N GLN A 60 11.67 1.22 -11.34
CA GLN A 60 12.20 0.14 -10.50
C GLN A 60 11.83 0.36 -9.03
N THR A 61 11.55 -0.72 -8.31
CA THR A 61 11.36 -0.67 -6.85
C THR A 61 12.71 -0.45 -6.17
N ILE A 62 12.85 0.67 -5.46
CA ILE A 62 14.06 1.04 -4.69
C ILE A 62 13.90 0.74 -3.20
N ARG A 63 12.65 0.66 -2.71
CA ARG A 63 12.32 0.28 -1.35
C ARG A 63 10.97 -0.41 -1.31
N THR A 64 10.82 -1.43 -0.47
CA THR A 64 9.53 -1.98 -0.07
C THR A 64 9.29 -1.70 1.40
N LEU A 65 8.17 -1.07 1.71
CA LEU A 65 7.69 -0.88 3.07
C LEU A 65 6.54 -1.87 3.34
N GLN A 66 6.36 -2.27 4.60
CA GLN A 66 5.30 -3.19 5.02
C GLN A 66 4.53 -2.60 6.20
N CYS A 67 3.20 -2.80 6.23
CA CYS A 67 2.36 -2.40 7.36
C CYS A 67 1.10 -3.25 7.46
N ASP A 68 0.53 -3.28 8.68
CA ASP A 68 -0.68 -4.02 8.99
C ASP A 68 -1.93 -3.14 9.09
N THR A 69 -1.82 -1.88 8.64
CA THR A 69 -2.91 -0.89 8.60
C THR A 69 -2.92 -0.21 7.23
N PRO A 70 -4.03 0.42 6.79
CA PRO A 70 -4.14 1.01 5.45
C PRO A 70 -3.43 2.38 5.34
N GLN A 71 -2.34 2.54 6.08
CA GLN A 71 -1.46 3.68 6.07
C GLN A 71 -0.03 3.27 6.46
N ILE A 72 0.94 4.03 5.98
CA ILE A 72 2.34 3.88 6.35
C ILE A 72 3.06 5.22 6.31
N VAL A 73 4.09 5.36 7.13
CA VAL A 73 4.98 6.53 7.12
C VAL A 73 6.24 6.19 6.34
N TYR A 74 6.51 6.96 5.29
CA TYR A 74 7.78 6.98 4.59
C TYR A 74 8.61 8.15 5.12
N THR A 75 9.56 7.86 5.99
CA THR A 75 10.21 8.90 6.80
C THR A 75 11.14 9.77 5.96
N ALA A 76 11.41 11.00 6.41
CA ALA A 76 12.37 11.87 5.76
C ALA A 76 13.78 11.24 5.70
N ALA A 77 14.17 10.47 6.72
CA ALA A 77 15.43 9.73 6.72
C ALA A 77 15.47 8.64 5.63
N GLN A 78 14.37 7.92 5.42
CA GLN A 78 14.26 6.94 4.33
C GLN A 78 14.27 7.62 2.96
N GLN A 79 13.54 8.74 2.80
CA GLN A 79 13.59 9.58 1.60
C GLN A 79 15.02 10.02 1.28
N ASN A 80 15.78 10.48 2.28
CA ASN A 80 17.18 10.89 2.13
C ASN A 80 18.12 9.75 1.75
N ALA A 81 17.84 8.53 2.20
CA ALA A 81 18.64 7.36 1.87
C ALA A 81 18.36 6.83 0.45
N ASP A 82 17.14 6.99 -0.03
CA ASP A 82 16.68 6.42 -1.29
C ASP A 82 16.92 7.35 -2.49
N PHE A 83 16.84 8.67 -2.29
CA PHE A 83 16.93 9.66 -3.36
C PHE A 83 18.14 10.56 -3.14
N ALA A 84 19.01 10.66 -4.15
CA ALA A 84 20.23 11.48 -4.09
C ALA A 84 19.95 12.98 -3.85
N GLY A 85 18.77 13.47 -4.22
CA GLY A 85 18.32 14.84 -3.93
C GLY A 85 17.76 15.06 -2.52
N GLY A 86 17.57 14.00 -1.75
CA GLY A 86 16.97 14.05 -0.41
C GLY A 86 15.48 14.35 -0.39
N ALA A 87 14.94 14.51 0.83
CA ALA A 87 13.60 15.03 1.09
C ALA A 87 13.56 16.58 0.89
N PRO A 88 12.42 17.16 0.50
CA PRO A 88 11.17 16.50 0.18
C PRO A 88 11.16 15.89 -1.22
N VAL A 89 10.83 14.60 -1.32
CA VAL A 89 10.71 13.92 -2.61
C VAL A 89 9.34 14.22 -3.23
N SER A 90 9.32 14.79 -4.43
CA SER A 90 8.11 15.04 -5.22
C SER A 90 8.47 15.21 -6.69
N PRO A 91 7.80 14.53 -7.65
CA PRO A 91 6.74 13.53 -7.44
C PRO A 91 7.26 12.20 -6.85
N LEU A 92 6.37 11.42 -6.25
CA LEU A 92 6.66 10.09 -5.69
C LEU A 92 5.86 9.00 -6.41
N SER A 93 6.55 8.07 -7.07
CA SER A 93 5.89 6.92 -7.71
C SER A 93 5.87 5.71 -6.77
N ILE A 94 4.69 5.11 -6.58
CA ILE A 94 4.52 3.96 -5.69
C ILE A 94 3.61 2.89 -6.29
N ALA A 95 3.73 1.67 -5.75
CA ALA A 95 2.72 0.63 -5.91
C ALA A 95 2.31 0.03 -4.58
N VAL A 96 1.01 0.00 -4.32
CA VAL A 96 0.42 -0.54 -3.09
C VAL A 96 -0.19 -1.91 -3.37
N TYR A 97 0.11 -2.89 -2.53
CA TYR A 97 -0.37 -4.26 -2.61
C TYR A 97 -1.08 -4.64 -1.31
N GLN A 98 -2.30 -5.18 -1.40
CA GLN A 98 -2.86 -5.94 -0.30
C GLN A 98 -2.30 -7.37 -0.35
N ILE A 99 -1.84 -7.88 0.78
CA ILE A 99 -1.20 -9.19 0.90
C ILE A 99 -2.21 -10.22 1.38
N SER A 100 -2.19 -11.38 0.74
CA SER A 100 -2.89 -12.58 1.17
C SER A 100 -1.85 -13.59 1.68
N GLU A 101 -2.17 -14.31 2.76
CA GLU A 101 -1.27 -15.34 3.30
C GLU A 101 -1.10 -16.53 2.35
N SER A 102 -2.14 -16.84 1.56
CA SER A 102 -2.14 -17.96 0.64
C SER A 102 -1.66 -17.59 -0.77
N TYR A 103 -1.79 -16.33 -1.18
CA TYR A 103 -1.46 -15.87 -2.53
C TYR A 103 -0.24 -14.93 -2.59
N GLY A 104 0.13 -14.30 -1.48
CA GLY A 104 1.13 -13.23 -1.47
C GLY A 104 0.55 -11.90 -2.00
N ARG A 105 1.33 -11.17 -2.81
CA ARG A 105 0.95 -9.86 -3.34
C ARG A 105 -0.32 -9.92 -4.21
N GLY A 106 -1.31 -9.11 -3.84
CA GLY A 106 -2.50 -8.87 -4.64
C GLY A 106 -2.26 -8.08 -5.92
N SER A 107 -3.33 -7.53 -6.48
CA SER A 107 -3.21 -6.62 -7.62
C SER A 107 -2.58 -5.30 -7.17
N ALA A 108 -1.61 -4.80 -7.93
CA ALA A 108 -0.96 -3.52 -7.62
C ALA A 108 -1.94 -2.37 -7.82
N ARG A 109 -1.91 -1.39 -6.91
CA ARG A 109 -2.36 -0.03 -7.21
C ARG A 109 -1.15 0.85 -7.45
N GLU A 110 -0.88 1.15 -8.70
CA GLU A 110 0.21 2.05 -9.10
C GLU A 110 -0.28 3.49 -9.21
N VAL A 111 0.49 4.43 -8.66
CA VAL A 111 0.15 5.86 -8.69
C VAL A 111 1.42 6.71 -8.55
N THR A 112 1.41 7.89 -9.17
CA THR A 112 2.38 8.96 -8.91
C THR A 112 1.70 10.04 -8.09
N LEU A 113 2.23 10.32 -6.90
CA LEU A 113 1.72 11.28 -5.94
C LEU A 113 2.52 12.58 -6.02
N TYR A 114 1.82 13.71 -5.91
CA TYR A 114 2.41 15.05 -5.85
C TYR A 114 2.13 15.60 -4.45
N VAL A 115 3.20 15.82 -3.68
CA VAL A 115 3.20 16.13 -2.23
C VAL A 115 4.32 17.06 -1.82
#